data_AF-A0A8T5Y5T7-F1
#
_entry.id   AF-A0A8T5Y5T7-F1
#
_cell.length_a   1.000
_cell.length_b   1.000
_cell.length_c   1.000
_cell.angle_alpha   90.00
_cell.angle_beta   90.00
_cell.angle_gamma   90.00
#
_symmetry.space_group_name_H-M   'P 1'
#
loop_
_entity.id
_entity.type
_entity.pdbx_description
1 polymer ?
#
loop_
_entity_poly.entity_id
_entity_poly.type
_entity_poly.pdbx_seq_one_letter_code
_entity_poly.pdbx_strand_id
1 'polypeptide(L)'
;MCALNCRILLSKLLIFSLLGMTLGALLLGCDTETEFSSGLPLEVLGDVESPLSINSLSEAPDTLKLDYREQTIEVTPLEQLVLEAEPHGQEFEILFTAHDGFSVLISNDNISESYLALNKENGWEAINLNHPVSSNIKNIKEIVIVSHDLPINSQFHIIEPGRNISSLSVGELYKNGYTVIPSERGTASVDYEGEELLATSFYRRKVIDIESYVNLAGRDSIAVVGEKGEMEPLRQDGSFVLNKNSLDYMVGSEVIISRTIGIVLNPPDRVITSVYQDAKDSLDQGVPILVIMVDGLGHHQYQYASGLGYTPFLDTLPKPEIAMSAYPSVTPVNMAASLSGELPDVNGVYRRGIRQLKVPTIFAYSNEQGKSSSAVIGPIGTIELEIGPIYSVDRNEDGSTDDDKTVNALEIIADGHDFLYVHFKDVDSTGHEYGDLHENTLEAIRGNDEYIQQLVSNWQGRVLIYSDHGMYATKTGGDHGALVTESMFTPYWLFDTDK
;
A
#
# COMPACT_ATOMS: atom_id res chain seq x y z
N MET A 1 30.14 47.95 56.07
CA MET A 1 30.04 46.96 57.16
C MET A 1 30.61 45.64 56.66
N CYS A 2 31.63 45.12 57.38
CA CYS A 2 32.32 43.81 57.31
C CYS A 2 32.76 43.28 55.91
N ALA A 3 34.04 43.19 55.52
CA ALA A 3 35.19 42.42 56.10
C ALA A 3 34.91 40.90 56.10
N LEU A 4 35.79 39.96 55.71
CA LEU A 4 37.18 39.90 55.23
C LEU A 4 37.47 38.41 54.91
N ASN A 5 38.31 38.12 53.91
CA ASN A 5 39.40 37.11 53.88
C ASN A 5 39.60 36.57 52.44
N CYS A 6 40.66 36.83 51.66
CA CYS A 6 42.13 36.91 51.82
C CYS A 6 42.86 35.60 51.45
N ARG A 7 43.88 35.77 50.55
CA ARG A 7 45.01 34.88 50.15
C ARG A 7 44.75 33.99 48.91
N ILE A 8 45.57 33.87 47.84
CA ILE A 8 47.01 34.11 47.50
C ILE A 8 47.07 34.33 45.95
N LEU A 9 47.55 35.43 45.35
CA LEU A 9 48.92 35.94 45.06
C LEU A 9 49.72 35.25 43.90
N LEU A 10 49.88 36.01 42.80
CA LEU A 10 51.03 36.15 41.86
C LEU A 10 51.39 34.99 40.89
N SER A 11 51.88 35.17 39.65
CA SER A 11 52.02 36.31 38.71
C SER A 11 52.90 35.87 37.51
N LYS A 12 52.85 36.65 36.42
CA LYS A 12 53.79 36.78 35.26
C LYS A 12 53.54 35.80 34.11
N LEU A 13 53.07 36.21 32.93
CA LEU A 13 53.45 37.28 31.98
C LEU A 13 54.78 37.02 31.24
N LEU A 14 54.60 36.81 29.93
CA LEU A 14 55.48 36.91 28.76
C LEU A 14 56.96 37.29 28.99
N ILE A 15 57.85 36.69 28.18
CA ILE A 15 58.68 37.42 27.20
C ILE A 15 59.58 36.46 26.36
N PHE A 16 59.76 36.84 25.10
CA PHE A 16 60.81 36.55 24.10
C PHE A 16 60.69 35.37 23.11
N SER A 17 60.56 35.82 21.86
CA SER A 17 60.82 35.20 20.58
C SER A 17 62.30 34.90 20.30
N LEU A 18 62.50 33.93 19.40
CA LEU A 18 63.37 33.97 18.20
C LEU A 18 64.51 32.93 18.13
N LEU A 19 64.41 32.09 17.09
CA LEU A 19 65.46 31.44 16.31
C LEU A 19 66.26 30.26 16.91
N GLY A 20 65.90 29.06 16.46
CA GLY A 20 66.70 27.84 16.59
C GLY A 20 66.35 26.84 15.48
N MET A 21 66.96 27.04 14.32
CA MET A 21 67.37 26.07 13.29
C MET A 21 66.60 24.73 13.17
N THR A 22 65.90 24.59 12.05
CA THR A 22 66.05 23.49 11.07
C THR A 22 66.85 22.25 11.52
N LEU A 23 66.16 21.16 11.89
CA LEU A 23 66.48 19.78 11.47
C LEU A 23 65.40 18.84 12.04
N GLY A 24 64.68 18.13 11.18
CA GLY A 24 63.71 17.12 11.63
C GLY A 24 62.52 16.89 10.71
N ALA A 25 62.67 17.08 9.40
CA ALA A 25 61.73 16.54 8.42
C ALA A 25 62.41 15.32 7.79
N LEU A 26 62.11 14.13 8.31
CA LEU A 26 62.15 12.83 7.64
C LEU A 26 61.81 11.76 8.67
N LEU A 27 60.86 10.91 8.31
CA LEU A 27 60.46 9.65 8.96
C LEU A 27 59.51 9.76 10.16
N LEU A 28 58.24 10.02 9.88
CA LEU A 28 57.14 9.21 10.42
C LEU A 28 56.06 9.13 9.33
N GLY A 29 56.04 8.00 8.61
CA GLY A 29 54.94 7.66 7.72
C GLY A 29 53.69 7.42 8.56
N CYS A 30 52.67 8.23 8.33
CA CYS A 30 51.30 7.88 8.65
C CYS A 30 50.79 6.99 7.53
N ASP A 31 50.91 5.66 7.69
CA ASP A 31 49.95 4.74 7.07
C ASP A 31 48.67 4.87 7.89
N THR A 32 47.86 5.85 7.54
CA THR A 32 46.42 5.79 7.76
C THR A 32 45.83 5.48 6.40
N GLU A 33 45.49 4.21 6.17
CA GLU A 33 44.55 3.81 5.13
C GLU A 33 43.32 4.70 5.30
N THR A 34 43.21 5.69 4.42
CA THR A 34 42.03 6.51 4.31
C THR A 34 41.03 5.62 3.60
N GLU A 35 40.05 5.10 4.33
CA GLU A 35 38.89 4.43 3.74
C GLU A 35 38.40 5.29 2.57
N PHE A 36 38.38 4.67 1.38
CA PHE A 36 37.97 5.34 0.17
C PHE A 36 36.46 5.54 0.22
N SER A 37 36.00 6.71 0.68
CA SER A 37 34.56 7.05 0.75
C SER A 37 34.04 7.77 -0.50
N SER A 38 34.69 7.62 -1.67
CA SER A 38 34.33 8.40 -2.87
C SER A 38 33.68 7.56 -3.98
N GLY A 39 33.04 6.44 -3.66
CA GLY A 39 32.12 5.77 -4.57
C GLY A 39 30.80 6.54 -4.65
N LEU A 40 30.19 6.60 -5.84
CA LEU A 40 28.77 6.95 -5.93
C LEU A 40 27.97 5.86 -5.18
N PRO A 41 26.86 6.21 -4.50
CA PRO A 41 26.08 5.23 -3.76
C PRO A 41 25.60 4.11 -4.68
N LEU A 42 25.68 2.88 -4.18
CA LEU A 42 25.05 1.71 -4.76
C LEU A 42 23.66 1.55 -4.14
N GLU A 43 22.63 1.52 -4.97
CA GLU A 43 21.25 1.26 -4.53
C GLU A 43 20.88 -0.19 -4.77
N VAL A 44 20.24 -0.84 -3.78
CA VAL A 44 19.54 -2.12 -3.94
C VAL A 44 18.04 -1.84 -3.85
N LEU A 45 17.32 -2.11 -4.93
CA LEU A 45 15.92 -1.68 -5.11
C LEU A 45 15.12 -2.66 -5.97
N GLY A 46 13.88 -2.31 -6.34
CA GLY A 46 13.00 -3.20 -7.11
C GLY A 46 12.04 -3.94 -6.20
N ASP A 47 11.92 -5.25 -6.39
CA ASP A 47 10.98 -6.11 -5.67
C ASP A 47 11.54 -6.54 -4.30
N VAL A 48 11.70 -5.56 -3.43
CA VAL A 48 12.30 -5.69 -2.09
C VAL A 48 11.46 -4.93 -1.06
N GLU A 49 11.36 -5.44 0.17
CA GLU A 49 10.68 -4.74 1.27
C GLU A 49 11.51 -3.54 1.75
N SER A 50 12.84 -3.72 1.84
CA SER A 50 13.76 -2.78 2.50
C SER A 50 14.87 -2.31 1.54
N PRO A 51 14.62 -1.32 0.66
CA PRO A 51 15.66 -0.81 -0.24
C PRO A 51 16.90 -0.28 0.49
N LEU A 52 18.08 -0.60 -0.04
CA LEU A 52 19.36 -0.25 0.58
C LEU A 52 20.12 0.80 -0.25
N SER A 53 20.92 1.61 0.43
CA SER A 53 21.87 2.55 -0.17
C SER A 53 23.21 2.42 0.53
N ILE A 54 24.25 2.02 -0.20
CA ILE A 54 25.58 1.71 0.34
C ILE A 54 26.62 2.59 -0.34
N ASN A 55 27.39 3.34 0.45
CA ASN A 55 28.42 4.26 -0.05
C ASN A 55 29.83 3.65 -0.03
N SER A 56 30.04 2.63 0.81
CA SER A 56 31.33 1.97 0.99
C SER A 56 31.16 0.52 1.44
N LEU A 57 32.22 -0.30 1.31
CA LEU A 57 32.21 -1.68 1.79
C LEU A 57 31.99 -1.79 3.31
N SER A 58 32.40 -0.77 4.09
CA SER A 58 32.16 -0.71 5.54
C SER A 58 30.69 -0.59 5.93
N GLU A 59 29.84 -0.14 5.01
CA GLU A 59 28.38 -0.06 5.20
C GLU A 59 27.67 -1.34 4.75
N ALA A 60 28.38 -2.29 4.13
CA ALA A 60 27.80 -3.55 3.69
C ALA A 60 27.55 -4.51 4.87
N PRO A 61 26.57 -5.43 4.77
CA PRO A 61 26.22 -6.34 5.88
C PRO A 61 27.38 -7.24 6.32
N ASP A 62 28.20 -7.67 5.37
CA ASP A 62 29.37 -8.52 5.62
C ASP A 62 30.49 -8.20 4.62
N THR A 63 31.74 -8.45 5.02
CA THR A 63 32.94 -8.26 4.19
C THR A 63 33.93 -9.40 4.37
N LEU A 64 34.59 -9.79 3.27
CA LEU A 64 35.61 -10.83 3.28
C LEU A 64 36.74 -10.54 2.29
N LYS A 65 37.81 -11.31 2.39
CA LYS A 65 38.94 -11.25 1.45
C LYS A 65 38.80 -12.35 0.40
N LEU A 66 38.82 -11.96 -0.87
CA LEU A 66 38.73 -12.86 -2.03
C LEU A 66 40.02 -12.79 -2.85
N ASP A 67 40.60 -13.94 -3.16
CA ASP A 67 41.70 -14.04 -4.12
C ASP A 67 41.15 -14.01 -5.55
N TYR A 68 41.31 -12.88 -6.25
CA TYR A 68 40.80 -12.66 -7.59
C TYR A 68 41.89 -12.05 -8.48
N ARG A 69 42.16 -12.68 -9.63
CA ARG A 69 43.17 -12.24 -10.63
C ARG A 69 44.55 -11.94 -10.02
N GLU A 70 45.08 -12.89 -9.24
CA GLU A 70 46.39 -12.82 -8.59
C GLU A 70 46.51 -11.71 -7.51
N GLN A 71 45.38 -11.15 -7.06
CA GLN A 71 45.32 -10.16 -6.00
C GLN A 71 44.30 -10.59 -4.94
N THR A 72 44.59 -10.33 -3.67
CA THR A 72 43.60 -10.45 -2.59
C THR A 72 42.88 -9.12 -2.46
N ILE A 73 41.58 -9.11 -2.71
CA ILE A 73 40.73 -7.92 -2.65
C ILE A 73 39.67 -8.07 -1.55
N GLU A 74 39.23 -6.95 -0.99
CA GLU A 74 38.11 -6.91 -0.06
C GLU A 74 36.79 -6.81 -0.84
N VAL A 75 35.81 -7.63 -0.47
CA VAL A 75 34.52 -7.74 -1.15
C VAL A 75 33.40 -7.94 -0.14
N THR A 76 32.17 -7.63 -0.54
CA THR A 76 30.95 -8.02 0.18
C THR A 76 30.22 -9.14 -0.58
N PRO A 77 29.73 -10.20 0.09
CA PRO A 77 28.90 -11.22 -0.55
C PRO A 77 27.58 -10.64 -1.07
N LEU A 78 27.28 -10.87 -2.34
CA LEU A 78 26.04 -10.38 -2.98
C LEU A 78 24.80 -10.99 -2.30
N GLU A 79 24.84 -12.27 -1.96
CA GLU A 79 23.72 -12.96 -1.32
C GLU A 79 23.30 -12.29 0.00
N GLN A 80 24.26 -11.95 0.87
CA GLN A 80 23.97 -11.28 2.14
C GLN A 80 23.40 -9.88 1.93
N LEU A 81 23.93 -9.16 0.94
CA LEU A 81 23.39 -7.84 0.57
C LEU A 81 21.94 -7.93 0.08
N VAL A 82 21.64 -8.92 -0.78
CA VAL A 82 20.28 -9.13 -1.28
C VAL A 82 19.34 -9.54 -0.15
N LEU A 83 19.76 -10.44 0.73
CA LEU A 83 18.95 -10.87 1.89
C LEU A 83 18.60 -9.72 2.83
N GLU A 84 19.55 -8.81 3.09
CA GLU A 84 19.30 -7.60 3.90
C GLU A 84 18.26 -6.67 3.27
N ALA A 85 18.15 -6.66 1.93
CA ALA A 85 17.10 -5.90 1.25
C ALA A 85 15.71 -6.54 1.38
N GLU A 86 15.63 -7.79 1.86
CA GLU A 86 14.39 -8.55 2.04
C GLU A 86 13.61 -8.70 0.70
N PRO A 87 14.11 -9.53 -0.24
CA PRO A 87 13.49 -9.70 -1.55
C PRO A 87 12.09 -10.31 -1.39
N HIS A 88 11.15 -9.83 -2.20
CA HIS A 88 9.83 -10.44 -2.27
C HIS A 88 9.90 -11.74 -3.06
N GLY A 89 9.63 -12.87 -2.41
CA GLY A 89 9.67 -14.17 -3.06
C GLY A 89 11.04 -14.86 -3.02
N GLN A 90 11.09 -16.10 -3.50
CA GLN A 90 12.28 -16.94 -3.47
C GLN A 90 12.91 -17.11 -4.86
N GLU A 91 12.13 -16.89 -5.93
CA GLU A 91 12.57 -17.01 -7.31
C GLU A 91 12.67 -15.61 -7.94
N PHE A 92 13.88 -15.11 -8.13
CA PHE A 92 14.10 -13.77 -8.67
C PHE A 92 15.36 -13.68 -9.54
N GLU A 93 15.38 -12.67 -10.41
CA GLU A 93 16.55 -12.25 -11.15
C GLU A 93 17.17 -11.00 -10.51
N ILE A 94 18.47 -10.81 -10.74
CA ILE A 94 19.24 -9.65 -10.30
C ILE A 94 19.69 -8.89 -11.54
N LEU A 95 19.19 -7.66 -11.70
CA LEU A 95 19.57 -6.75 -12.76
C LEU A 95 20.58 -5.73 -12.21
N PHE A 96 21.84 -5.86 -12.62
CA PHE A 96 22.84 -4.83 -12.39
C PHE A 96 22.71 -3.75 -13.46
N THR A 97 22.76 -2.49 -13.04
CA THR A 97 22.80 -1.34 -13.96
C THR A 97 23.96 -0.42 -13.60
N ALA A 98 24.80 -0.12 -14.59
CA ALA A 98 25.93 0.78 -14.48
C ALA A 98 25.53 2.24 -14.77
N HIS A 99 26.40 3.18 -14.40
CA HIS A 99 26.17 4.62 -14.63
C HIS A 99 26.07 5.02 -16.11
N ASP A 100 26.64 4.24 -17.02
CA ASP A 100 26.55 4.45 -18.47
C ASP A 100 25.27 3.84 -19.09
N GLY A 101 24.44 3.17 -18.29
CA GLY A 101 23.23 2.49 -18.72
C GLY A 101 23.45 1.08 -19.27
N PHE A 102 24.70 0.56 -19.26
CA PHE A 102 24.92 -0.86 -19.51
C PHE A 102 24.33 -1.66 -18.34
N SER A 103 23.61 -2.75 -18.67
CA SER A 103 22.97 -3.60 -17.67
C SER A 103 23.17 -5.07 -17.98
N VAL A 104 23.23 -5.88 -16.93
CA VAL A 104 23.29 -7.34 -17.03
C VAL A 104 22.31 -7.96 -16.04
N LEU A 105 21.61 -8.99 -16.51
CA LEU A 105 20.65 -9.77 -15.74
C LEU A 105 21.25 -11.15 -15.45
N ILE A 106 21.15 -11.59 -14.20
CA ILE A 106 21.51 -12.96 -13.77
C ILE A 106 20.35 -13.56 -12.97
N SER A 107 20.20 -14.89 -12.96
CA SER A 107 19.30 -15.55 -12.00
C SER A 107 19.91 -15.53 -10.60
N ASN A 108 19.08 -15.71 -9.57
CA ASN A 108 19.53 -15.87 -8.19
C ASN A 108 20.12 -17.28 -7.90
N ASP A 109 20.26 -18.14 -8.91
CA ASP A 109 20.89 -19.45 -8.76
C ASP A 109 22.39 -19.33 -8.49
N ASN A 110 22.88 -19.96 -7.41
CA ASN A 110 24.30 -20.01 -7.06
C ASN A 110 24.97 -18.64 -6.84
N ILE A 111 24.21 -17.64 -6.37
CA ILE A 111 24.74 -16.31 -6.03
C ILE A 111 25.62 -16.29 -4.77
N SER A 112 25.74 -17.41 -4.05
CA SER A 112 26.60 -17.54 -2.87
C SER A 112 28.09 -17.31 -3.18
N GLU A 113 28.50 -17.50 -4.44
CA GLU A 113 29.86 -17.21 -4.95
C GLU A 113 29.86 -15.97 -5.88
N SER A 114 28.94 -15.04 -5.61
CA SER A 114 28.87 -13.73 -6.24
C SER A 114 29.16 -12.64 -5.23
N TYR A 115 29.98 -11.67 -5.62
CA TYR A 115 30.53 -10.66 -4.73
C TYR A 115 30.50 -9.28 -5.37
N LEU A 116 30.57 -8.25 -4.52
CA LEU A 116 30.78 -6.87 -4.94
C LEU A 116 32.10 -6.35 -4.37
N ALA A 117 32.92 -5.78 -5.24
CA ALA A 117 34.11 -5.04 -4.88
C ALA A 117 33.88 -3.55 -5.10
N LEU A 118 34.56 -2.70 -4.33
CA LEU A 118 34.61 -1.25 -4.55
C LEU A 118 36.05 -0.81 -4.76
N ASN A 119 36.36 -0.23 -5.92
CA ASN A 119 37.70 0.26 -6.21
C ASN A 119 37.72 1.55 -7.06
N LYS A 120 38.88 2.22 -7.10
CA LYS A 120 39.06 3.51 -7.79
C LYS A 120 38.88 3.44 -9.31
N GLU A 121 39.21 2.32 -9.93
CA GLU A 121 39.21 2.18 -11.38
C GLU A 121 37.82 1.83 -11.90
N ASN A 122 37.15 0.88 -11.24
CA ASN A 122 35.90 0.29 -11.68
C ASN A 122 34.69 0.74 -10.88
N GLY A 123 34.85 1.53 -9.80
CA GLY A 123 33.75 1.81 -8.87
C GLY A 123 33.27 0.51 -8.22
N TRP A 124 31.94 0.38 -8.05
CA TRP A 124 31.33 -0.89 -7.70
C TRP A 124 31.43 -1.88 -8.87
N GLU A 125 31.96 -3.08 -8.60
CA GLU A 125 32.21 -4.12 -9.58
C GLU A 125 31.64 -5.46 -9.08
N ALA A 126 30.88 -6.15 -9.94
CA ALA A 126 30.38 -7.49 -9.67
C ALA A 126 31.45 -8.52 -10.03
N ILE A 127 31.62 -9.51 -9.15
CA ILE A 127 32.50 -10.66 -9.34
C ILE A 127 31.65 -11.91 -9.12
N ASN A 128 31.13 -12.45 -10.22
CA ASN A 128 30.23 -13.60 -10.24
C ASN A 128 31.00 -14.83 -10.71
N LEU A 129 31.44 -15.69 -9.78
CA LEU A 129 32.30 -16.83 -10.12
C LEU A 129 31.54 -17.97 -10.82
N ASN A 130 30.24 -18.09 -10.53
CA ASN A 130 29.36 -19.14 -11.06
C ASN A 130 28.47 -18.67 -12.23
N HIS A 131 28.62 -17.43 -12.70
CA HIS A 131 27.90 -16.88 -13.85
C HIS A 131 28.86 -16.56 -15.01
N PRO A 132 28.36 -16.38 -16.24
CA PRO A 132 29.21 -16.03 -17.38
C PRO A 132 30.03 -14.77 -17.12
N VAL A 133 31.28 -14.71 -17.58
CA VAL A 133 32.20 -13.58 -17.35
C VAL A 133 31.61 -12.23 -17.78
N SER A 134 30.68 -12.22 -18.74
CA SER A 134 29.94 -11.03 -19.16
C SER A 134 29.06 -10.41 -18.08
N SER A 135 28.77 -11.10 -16.97
CA SER A 135 28.04 -10.56 -15.82
C SER A 135 28.90 -9.78 -14.83
N ASN A 136 30.23 -9.80 -14.99
CA ASN A 136 31.14 -9.00 -14.16
C ASN A 136 31.15 -7.54 -14.62
N ILE A 137 30.04 -6.87 -14.36
CA ILE A 137 29.79 -5.46 -14.68
C ILE A 137 30.53 -4.54 -13.70
N LYS A 138 30.91 -3.36 -14.19
CA LYS A 138 31.65 -2.34 -13.47
C LYS A 138 30.85 -1.06 -13.39
N ASN A 139 31.25 -0.17 -12.49
CA ASN A 139 30.64 1.14 -12.26
C ASN A 139 29.14 1.02 -11.99
N ILE A 140 28.78 0.00 -11.22
CA ILE A 140 27.40 -0.33 -10.86
C ILE A 140 26.85 0.80 -9.99
N LYS A 141 25.64 1.24 -10.31
CA LYS A 141 24.88 2.20 -9.50
C LYS A 141 23.66 1.59 -8.84
N GLU A 142 23.08 0.56 -9.47
CA GLU A 142 21.81 -0.02 -9.08
C GLU A 142 21.87 -1.54 -9.23
N ILE A 143 21.39 -2.23 -8.20
CA ILE A 143 21.07 -3.65 -8.18
C ILE A 143 19.55 -3.73 -8.02
N VAL A 144 18.87 -4.21 -9.06
CA VAL A 144 17.42 -4.33 -9.06
C VAL A 144 17.04 -5.79 -8.89
N ILE A 145 16.25 -6.08 -7.87
CA ILE A 145 15.61 -7.39 -7.70
C ILE A 145 14.34 -7.44 -8.55
N VAL A 146 14.20 -8.49 -9.34
CA VAL A 146 13.06 -8.73 -10.23
C VAL A 146 12.47 -10.09 -9.90
N SER A 147 11.38 -10.11 -9.16
CA SER A 147 10.80 -11.33 -8.61
C SER A 147 9.79 -11.98 -9.54
N HIS A 148 9.74 -13.31 -9.55
CA HIS A 148 8.82 -14.10 -10.39
C HIS A 148 7.64 -14.67 -9.60
N ASP A 149 7.73 -14.70 -8.28
CA ASP A 149 6.73 -15.26 -7.36
C ASP A 149 6.20 -14.20 -6.37
N LEU A 150 5.97 -12.98 -6.87
CA LEU A 150 5.45 -11.88 -6.06
C LEU A 150 4.05 -12.17 -5.49
N PRO A 151 3.82 -11.89 -4.20
CA PRO A 151 2.48 -11.83 -3.66
C PRO A 151 1.63 -10.81 -4.41
N ILE A 152 0.33 -11.11 -4.57
CA ILE A 152 -0.60 -10.25 -5.29
C ILE A 152 -0.67 -8.83 -4.69
N ASN A 153 -0.50 -8.69 -3.37
CA ASN A 153 -0.53 -7.40 -2.68
C ASN A 153 0.73 -6.55 -2.88
N SER A 154 1.80 -7.12 -3.47
CA SER A 154 3.07 -6.44 -3.73
C SER A 154 3.20 -5.96 -5.18
N GLN A 155 2.14 -6.11 -5.98
CA GLN A 155 2.13 -5.74 -7.40
C GLN A 155 1.33 -4.46 -7.62
N PHE A 156 1.71 -3.71 -8.65
CA PHE A 156 0.92 -2.61 -9.19
C PHE A 156 -0.14 -3.18 -10.14
N HIS A 157 -1.42 -2.94 -9.85
CA HIS A 157 -2.52 -3.50 -10.64
C HIS A 157 -3.19 -2.48 -11.55
N ILE A 158 -3.61 -2.97 -12.72
CA ILE A 158 -4.49 -2.24 -13.63
C ILE A 158 -5.76 -3.07 -13.76
N ILE A 159 -6.89 -2.53 -13.28
CA ILE A 159 -8.16 -3.26 -13.26
C ILE A 159 -9.29 -2.40 -13.82
N GLU A 160 -10.36 -3.06 -14.23
CA GLU A 160 -11.65 -2.46 -14.56
C GLU A 160 -12.77 -3.38 -14.02
N PRO A 161 -14.01 -2.89 -13.88
CA PRO A 161 -15.11 -3.73 -13.42
C PRO A 161 -15.23 -5.05 -14.21
N GLY A 162 -15.06 -6.17 -13.52
CA GLY A 162 -15.15 -7.53 -14.07
C GLY A 162 -13.87 -8.04 -14.73
N ARG A 163 -12.75 -7.30 -14.69
CA ARG A 163 -11.51 -7.73 -15.35
C ARG A 163 -10.24 -7.18 -14.70
N ASN A 164 -9.32 -8.09 -14.38
CA ASN A 164 -7.91 -7.77 -14.15
C ASN A 164 -7.20 -7.60 -15.51
N ILE A 165 -6.63 -6.43 -15.79
CA ILE A 165 -6.02 -6.13 -17.10
C ILE A 165 -4.55 -6.54 -17.11
N SER A 166 -3.79 -6.09 -16.11
CA SER A 166 -2.38 -6.43 -15.94
C SER A 166 -1.94 -6.18 -14.51
N SER A 167 -0.91 -6.90 -14.09
CA SER A 167 -0.21 -6.69 -12.83
C SER A 167 1.28 -6.57 -13.14
N LEU A 168 1.94 -5.62 -12.50
CA LEU A 168 3.33 -5.24 -12.78
C LEU A 168 4.11 -5.20 -11.48
N SER A 169 5.33 -5.73 -11.47
CA SER A 169 6.25 -5.50 -10.36
C SER A 169 7.10 -4.24 -10.57
N VAL A 170 7.63 -3.69 -9.49
CA VAL A 170 8.54 -2.55 -9.58
C VAL A 170 9.86 -2.98 -10.24
N GLY A 171 10.36 -4.18 -9.92
CA GLY A 171 11.52 -4.78 -10.56
C GLY A 171 11.35 -4.93 -12.08
N GLU A 172 10.18 -5.40 -12.53
CA GLU A 172 9.85 -5.52 -13.94
C GLU A 172 9.84 -4.15 -14.66
N LEU A 173 9.36 -3.10 -13.98
CA LEU A 173 9.37 -1.75 -14.54
C LEU A 173 10.79 -1.19 -14.69
N TYR A 174 11.69 -1.49 -13.75
CA TYR A 174 13.12 -1.18 -13.92
C TYR A 174 13.74 -1.97 -15.08
N LYS A 175 13.37 -3.24 -15.24
CA LYS A 175 13.89 -4.13 -16.28
C LYS A 175 13.41 -3.77 -17.68
N ASN A 176 12.13 -3.46 -17.85
CA ASN A 176 11.49 -3.21 -19.14
C ASN A 176 11.79 -1.80 -19.68
N GLY A 177 12.27 -0.90 -18.82
CA GLY A 177 12.75 0.42 -19.18
C GLY A 177 11.81 1.55 -18.76
N TYR A 178 12.39 2.74 -18.63
CA TYR A 178 11.74 3.96 -18.17
C TYR A 178 12.34 5.17 -18.88
N THR A 179 11.63 6.29 -18.86
CA THR A 179 12.16 7.56 -19.37
C THR A 179 12.73 8.40 -18.23
N VAL A 180 13.94 8.95 -18.40
CA VAL A 180 14.51 9.88 -17.42
C VAL A 180 14.17 11.32 -17.82
N ILE A 181 13.27 11.96 -17.08
CA ILE A 181 12.90 13.36 -17.32
C ILE A 181 13.50 14.30 -16.25
N PRO A 182 13.92 15.52 -16.63
CA PRO A 182 14.25 16.55 -15.66
C PRO A 182 12.97 17.14 -15.05
N SER A 183 12.97 17.39 -13.75
CA SER A 183 11.93 18.15 -13.05
C SER A 183 12.58 19.28 -12.27
N GLU A 184 12.18 20.52 -12.52
CA GLU A 184 12.77 21.69 -11.84
C GLU A 184 12.50 21.64 -10.33
N ARG A 185 13.57 21.82 -9.54
CA ARG A 185 13.50 21.94 -8.08
C ARG A 185 13.39 23.40 -7.65
N GLY A 186 14.00 24.30 -8.40
CA GLY A 186 13.94 25.74 -8.17
C GLY A 186 15.19 26.47 -8.65
N THR A 187 15.05 27.79 -8.76
CA THR A 187 16.09 28.71 -9.20
C THR A 187 16.51 29.61 -8.04
N ALA A 188 17.83 29.68 -7.78
CA ALA A 188 18.43 30.59 -6.82
C ALA A 188 19.19 31.69 -7.57
N SER A 189 19.26 32.89 -6.99
CA SER A 189 20.04 34.00 -7.55
C SER A 189 21.04 34.58 -6.55
N VAL A 190 22.13 35.14 -7.06
CA VAL A 190 23.08 35.95 -6.30
C VAL A 190 23.51 37.16 -7.12
N ASP A 191 23.50 38.34 -6.49
CA ASP A 191 24.05 39.55 -7.09
C ASP A 191 25.58 39.55 -6.96
N TYR A 192 26.28 39.66 -8.08
CA TYR A 192 27.73 39.80 -8.13
C TYR A 192 28.11 40.92 -9.09
N GLU A 193 28.80 41.94 -8.57
CA GLU A 193 29.25 43.12 -9.34
C GLU A 193 28.14 43.86 -10.10
N GLY A 194 26.89 43.80 -9.61
CA GLY A 194 25.74 44.46 -10.23
C GLY A 194 25.06 43.63 -11.33
N GLU A 195 25.50 42.39 -11.54
CA GLU A 195 24.82 41.39 -12.38
C GLU A 195 24.17 40.30 -11.51
N GLU A 196 22.96 39.90 -11.86
CA GLU A 196 22.26 38.79 -11.21
C GLU A 196 22.69 37.46 -11.86
N LEU A 197 23.31 36.58 -11.08
CA LEU A 197 23.69 35.24 -11.50
C LEU A 197 22.64 34.22 -11.03
N LEU A 198 22.13 33.40 -11.95
CA LEU A 198 21.08 32.41 -11.68
C LEU A 198 21.63 30.97 -11.66
N ALA A 199 21.12 30.15 -10.75
CA ALA A 199 21.37 28.72 -10.69
C ALA A 199 20.04 27.96 -10.53
N THR A 200 19.63 27.22 -11.57
CA THR A 200 18.45 26.36 -11.54
C THR A 200 18.86 24.92 -11.28
N SER A 201 18.23 24.29 -10.29
CA SER A 201 18.47 22.89 -9.93
C SER A 201 17.33 22.00 -10.43
N PHE A 202 17.65 20.76 -10.81
CA PHE A 202 16.70 19.80 -11.35
C PHE A 202 16.85 18.44 -10.66
N TYR A 203 15.74 17.76 -10.45
CA TYR A 203 15.70 16.31 -10.20
C TYR A 203 15.72 15.55 -11.52
N ARG A 204 16.27 14.33 -11.49
CA ARG A 204 16.15 13.36 -12.58
C ARG A 204 15.20 12.25 -12.12
N ARG A 205 14.06 12.13 -12.78
CA ARG A 205 13.00 11.19 -12.39
C ARG A 205 12.85 10.09 -13.42
N LYS A 206 12.70 8.85 -12.97
CA LYS A 206 12.46 7.66 -13.78
C LYS A 206 10.95 7.50 -13.95
N VAL A 207 10.41 7.88 -15.10
CA VAL A 207 8.98 7.89 -15.39
C VAL A 207 8.60 6.66 -16.19
N ILE A 208 7.50 6.04 -15.79
CA ILE A 208 6.85 4.94 -16.49
C ILE A 208 5.79 5.50 -17.42
N ASP A 209 5.81 5.02 -18.66
CA ASP A 209 4.72 5.21 -19.59
C ASP A 209 3.66 4.12 -19.36
N ILE A 210 2.58 4.48 -18.68
CA ILE A 210 1.52 3.53 -18.36
C ILE A 210 0.78 3.05 -19.61
N GLU A 211 0.79 3.81 -20.71
CA GLU A 211 0.13 3.42 -21.97
C GLU A 211 0.83 2.24 -22.67
N SER A 212 2.08 1.95 -22.28
CA SER A 212 2.78 0.73 -22.69
C SER A 212 2.16 -0.56 -22.12
N TYR A 213 1.35 -0.45 -21.06
CA TYR A 213 0.73 -1.58 -20.38
C TYR A 213 -0.79 -1.61 -20.55
N VAL A 214 -1.42 -0.47 -20.86
CA VAL A 214 -2.87 -0.38 -21.01
C VAL A 214 -3.29 0.75 -21.95
N ASN A 215 -4.35 0.52 -22.73
CA ASN A 215 -4.94 1.58 -23.55
C ASN A 215 -5.85 2.49 -22.71
N LEU A 216 -5.45 3.76 -22.58
CA LEU A 216 -6.23 4.79 -21.89
C LEU A 216 -7.19 5.56 -22.83
N ALA A 217 -7.06 5.41 -24.14
CA ALA A 217 -7.93 6.09 -25.09
C ALA A 217 -9.37 5.56 -25.00
N GLY A 218 -10.33 6.49 -24.89
CA GLY A 218 -11.76 6.17 -24.83
C GLY A 218 -12.24 5.69 -23.44
N ARG A 219 -11.44 5.88 -22.39
CA ARG A 219 -11.88 5.69 -21.01
C ARG A 219 -12.64 6.94 -20.52
N ASP A 220 -13.72 6.71 -19.79
CA ASP A 220 -14.57 7.78 -19.25
C ASP A 220 -13.88 8.47 -18.07
N SER A 221 -13.29 7.67 -17.19
CA SER A 221 -12.52 8.12 -16.03
C SER A 221 -11.50 7.06 -15.63
N ILE A 222 -10.45 7.50 -14.93
CA ILE A 222 -9.39 6.62 -14.40
C ILE A 222 -9.05 7.11 -13.00
N ALA A 223 -9.05 6.21 -12.03
CA ALA A 223 -8.63 6.48 -10.66
C ALA A 223 -7.25 5.88 -10.41
N VAL A 224 -6.38 6.63 -9.76
CA VAL A 224 -5.10 6.20 -9.21
C VAL A 224 -5.31 5.90 -7.74
N VAL A 225 -4.85 4.73 -7.29
CA VAL A 225 -5.08 4.25 -5.92
C VAL A 225 -3.76 4.12 -5.17
N GLY A 226 -3.72 4.66 -3.96
CA GLY A 226 -2.57 4.63 -3.05
C GLY A 226 -2.63 3.50 -2.01
N GLU A 227 -1.48 3.18 -1.43
CA GLU A 227 -1.32 2.13 -0.41
C GLU A 227 -2.15 2.39 0.86
N LYS A 228 -2.49 3.66 1.17
CA LYS A 228 -3.31 4.01 2.33
C LYS A 228 -4.76 4.29 1.97
N GLY A 229 -5.19 3.90 0.78
CA GLY A 229 -6.57 4.09 0.31
C GLY A 229 -6.83 5.47 -0.29
N GLU A 230 -5.79 6.25 -0.57
CA GLU A 230 -5.90 7.47 -1.38
C GLU A 230 -6.50 7.12 -2.75
N MET A 231 -7.41 7.96 -3.26
CA MET A 231 -7.96 7.81 -4.59
C MET A 231 -8.00 9.16 -5.31
N GLU A 232 -7.27 9.27 -6.41
CA GLU A 232 -7.15 10.51 -7.19
C GLU A 232 -7.43 10.27 -8.66
N PRO A 233 -8.10 11.18 -9.39
CA PRO A 233 -8.26 11.04 -10.82
C PRO A 233 -6.90 11.12 -11.53
N LEU A 234 -6.71 10.29 -12.56
CA LEU A 234 -5.57 10.43 -13.46
C LEU A 234 -5.70 11.73 -14.25
N ARG A 235 -4.73 12.63 -14.08
CA ARG A 235 -4.67 13.94 -14.72
C ARG A 235 -3.86 13.87 -16.00
N GLN A 236 -4.12 14.78 -16.93
CA GLN A 236 -3.44 14.83 -18.22
C GLN A 236 -1.92 15.04 -18.11
N ASP A 237 -1.47 15.78 -17.10
CA ASP A 237 -0.06 16.02 -16.77
C ASP A 237 0.45 15.11 -15.63
N GLY A 238 -0.31 14.06 -15.32
CA GLY A 238 0.03 13.04 -14.34
C GLY A 238 1.09 12.07 -14.86
N SER A 239 1.96 11.59 -13.97
CA SER A 239 3.02 10.63 -14.31
C SER A 239 3.29 9.67 -13.15
N PHE A 240 3.66 8.44 -13.49
CA PHE A 240 4.11 7.43 -12.53
C PHE A 240 5.63 7.42 -12.47
N VAL A 241 6.20 7.60 -11.28
CA VAL A 241 7.65 7.73 -11.06
C VAL A 241 8.15 6.57 -10.23
N LEU A 242 9.15 5.84 -10.73
CA LEU A 242 9.85 4.83 -9.95
C LEU A 242 10.60 5.49 -8.79
N ASN A 243 10.30 5.02 -7.58
CA ASN A 243 10.93 5.43 -6.34
C ASN A 243 11.32 4.18 -5.55
N LYS A 244 12.58 3.76 -5.71
CA LYS A 244 13.17 2.56 -5.11
C LYS A 244 12.31 1.30 -5.32
N ASN A 245 11.51 0.88 -4.34
CA ASN A 245 10.61 -0.29 -4.39
C ASN A 245 9.13 0.07 -4.60
N SER A 246 8.83 1.26 -5.12
CA SER A 246 7.46 1.72 -5.29
C SER A 246 7.30 2.62 -6.51
N LEU A 247 6.05 2.89 -6.86
CA LEU A 247 5.67 3.93 -7.80
C LEU A 247 5.03 5.09 -7.04
N ASP A 248 5.42 6.31 -7.36
CA ASP A 248 4.73 7.52 -6.92
C ASP A 248 3.92 8.08 -8.08
N TYR A 249 2.73 8.60 -7.79
CA TYR A 249 1.94 9.36 -8.76
C TYR A 249 2.15 10.86 -8.55
N MET A 250 2.59 11.53 -9.60
CA MET A 250 2.99 12.92 -9.60
C MET A 250 2.22 13.74 -10.62
N VAL A 251 1.92 14.98 -10.27
CA VAL A 251 1.34 15.98 -11.18
C VAL A 251 2.31 17.16 -11.23
N GLY A 252 2.93 17.36 -12.39
CA GLY A 252 4.05 18.29 -12.53
C GLY A 252 5.22 17.94 -11.60
N SER A 253 5.53 18.81 -10.63
CA SER A 253 6.61 18.60 -9.66
C SER A 253 6.15 17.99 -8.33
N GLU A 254 4.85 17.94 -8.07
CA GLU A 254 4.26 17.53 -6.79
C GLU A 254 3.97 16.03 -6.75
N VAL A 255 4.26 15.39 -5.61
CA VAL A 255 3.85 14.01 -5.35
C VAL A 255 2.42 14.08 -4.83
N ILE A 256 1.47 13.53 -5.58
CA ILE A 256 0.05 13.50 -5.20
C ILE A 256 -0.23 12.26 -4.36
N ILE A 257 0.25 11.09 -4.81
CA ILE A 257 0.17 9.84 -4.04
C ILE A 257 1.57 9.25 -3.98
N SER A 258 2.09 9.07 -2.76
CA SER A 258 3.28 8.25 -2.53
C SER A 258 2.89 6.79 -2.49
N ARG A 259 3.63 5.90 -3.16
CA ARG A 259 3.37 4.45 -3.17
C ARG A 259 1.96 4.11 -3.70
N THR A 260 1.77 4.27 -5.01
CA THR A 260 0.59 3.78 -5.71
C THR A 260 0.59 2.27 -5.83
N ILE A 261 -0.57 1.66 -5.61
CA ILE A 261 -0.78 0.22 -5.75
C ILE A 261 -1.45 -0.15 -7.08
N GLY A 262 -1.89 0.85 -7.86
CA GLY A 262 -2.50 0.60 -9.15
C GLY A 262 -3.42 1.71 -9.67
N ILE A 263 -4.09 1.40 -10.76
CA ILE A 263 -5.15 2.22 -11.34
C ILE A 263 -6.42 1.40 -11.60
N VAL A 264 -7.56 2.06 -11.47
CA VAL A 264 -8.88 1.53 -11.82
C VAL A 264 -9.39 2.30 -13.02
N LEU A 265 -9.65 1.60 -14.12
CA LEU A 265 -10.25 2.18 -15.32
C LEU A 265 -11.76 2.13 -15.21
N ASN A 266 -12.42 3.21 -15.62
CA ASN A 266 -13.86 3.36 -15.56
C ASN A 266 -14.44 2.89 -14.21
N PRO A 267 -13.93 3.41 -13.07
CA PRO A 267 -14.49 3.08 -11.77
C PRO A 267 -16.01 3.38 -11.76
N PRO A 268 -16.81 2.55 -11.07
CA PRO A 268 -18.25 2.78 -10.98
C PRO A 268 -18.57 4.08 -10.24
N ASP A 269 -19.73 4.65 -10.53
CA ASP A 269 -20.22 5.86 -9.85
C ASP A 269 -20.45 5.63 -8.35
N ARG A 270 -20.81 4.38 -7.98
CA ARG A 270 -20.97 3.97 -6.58
C ARG A 270 -19.63 3.53 -6.01
N VAL A 271 -19.30 4.09 -4.85
CA VAL A 271 -18.12 3.74 -4.07
C VAL A 271 -18.54 3.44 -2.63
N ILE A 272 -17.68 2.78 -1.86
CA ILE A 272 -18.00 2.36 -0.49
C ILE A 272 -18.47 3.52 0.39
N THR A 273 -17.92 4.73 0.19
CA THR A 273 -18.29 5.94 0.94
C THR A 273 -19.70 6.45 0.63
N SER A 274 -20.33 6.01 -0.48
CA SER A 274 -21.71 6.36 -0.81
C SER A 274 -22.71 5.92 0.27
N VAL A 275 -22.40 4.84 1.02
CA VAL A 275 -23.25 4.32 2.10
C VAL A 275 -23.61 5.40 3.13
N TYR A 276 -22.64 6.22 3.54
CA TYR A 276 -22.86 7.31 4.47
C TYR A 276 -23.88 8.32 3.92
N GLN A 277 -23.69 8.76 2.68
CA GLN A 277 -24.54 9.78 2.07
C GLN A 277 -25.97 9.27 1.87
N ASP A 278 -26.13 8.03 1.38
CA ASP A 278 -27.45 7.43 1.17
C ASP A 278 -28.20 7.21 2.50
N ALA A 279 -27.49 6.85 3.58
CA ALA A 279 -28.06 6.76 4.92
C ALA A 279 -28.42 8.14 5.49
N LYS A 280 -27.53 9.12 5.35
CA LYS A 280 -27.75 10.50 5.78
C LYS A 280 -28.96 11.12 5.09
N ASP A 281 -29.08 10.96 3.78
CA ASP A 281 -30.19 11.48 2.99
C ASP A 281 -31.53 10.88 3.43
N SER A 282 -31.55 9.58 3.78
CA SER A 282 -32.74 8.94 4.33
C SER A 282 -33.17 9.56 5.66
N LEU A 283 -32.20 9.76 6.58
CA LEU A 283 -32.45 10.37 7.88
C LEU A 283 -32.95 11.81 7.76
N ASP A 284 -32.39 12.59 6.84
CA ASP A 284 -32.80 13.98 6.56
C ASP A 284 -34.20 14.06 5.98
N GLN A 285 -34.59 13.07 5.17
CA GLN A 285 -35.94 12.93 4.63
C GLN A 285 -36.94 12.43 5.68
N GLY A 286 -36.48 12.03 6.87
CA GLY A 286 -37.30 11.40 7.90
C GLY A 286 -37.80 10.01 7.52
N VAL A 287 -37.09 9.32 6.61
CA VAL A 287 -37.37 7.96 6.19
C VAL A 287 -36.42 7.03 6.97
N PRO A 288 -36.95 6.12 7.82
CA PRO A 288 -36.12 5.14 8.49
C PRO A 288 -35.29 4.32 7.49
N ILE A 289 -34.03 4.04 7.81
CA ILE A 289 -33.16 3.23 6.96
C ILE A 289 -32.58 1.99 7.67
N LEU A 290 -32.67 0.85 6.98
CA LEU A 290 -31.98 -0.39 7.30
C LEU A 290 -30.77 -0.53 6.37
N VAL A 291 -29.58 -0.61 6.95
CA VAL A 291 -28.31 -0.82 6.25
C VAL A 291 -27.79 -2.22 6.59
N ILE A 292 -27.64 -3.07 5.59
CA ILE A 292 -27.14 -4.44 5.73
C ILE A 292 -25.81 -4.55 4.98
N MET A 293 -24.76 -4.91 5.72
CA MET A 293 -23.45 -5.24 5.16
C MET A 293 -23.27 -6.75 5.13
N VAL A 294 -23.06 -7.32 3.95
CA VAL A 294 -22.67 -8.73 3.77
C VAL A 294 -21.16 -8.77 3.56
N ASP A 295 -20.40 -9.18 4.58
CA ASP A 295 -18.93 -9.24 4.55
C ASP A 295 -18.46 -10.23 3.47
N GLY A 296 -17.57 -9.79 2.58
CA GLY A 296 -16.92 -10.68 1.60
C GLY A 296 -17.76 -11.11 0.39
N LEU A 297 -18.87 -10.44 0.07
CA LEU A 297 -19.70 -10.72 -1.11
C LEU A 297 -19.27 -9.88 -2.33
N GLY A 298 -18.41 -10.43 -3.17
CA GLY A 298 -18.00 -9.83 -4.44
C GLY A 298 -19.11 -9.83 -5.49
N HIS A 299 -19.05 -8.90 -6.44
CA HIS A 299 -20.04 -8.84 -7.53
C HIS A 299 -20.01 -10.12 -8.40
N HIS A 300 -18.83 -10.71 -8.61
CA HIS A 300 -18.70 -11.98 -9.34
C HIS A 300 -19.31 -13.15 -8.56
N GLN A 301 -19.16 -13.18 -7.22
CA GLN A 301 -19.78 -14.19 -6.35
C GLN A 301 -21.31 -14.09 -6.42
N TYR A 302 -21.86 -12.88 -6.32
CA TYR A 302 -23.30 -12.66 -6.50
C TYR A 302 -23.80 -13.14 -7.87
N GLN A 303 -23.13 -12.73 -8.96
CA GLN A 303 -23.52 -13.14 -10.32
C GLN A 303 -23.51 -14.67 -10.49
N TYR A 304 -22.49 -15.34 -9.94
CA TYR A 304 -22.36 -16.78 -10.00
C TYR A 304 -23.42 -17.49 -9.16
N ALA A 305 -23.63 -17.04 -7.92
CA ALA A 305 -24.66 -17.56 -7.01
C ALA A 305 -26.08 -17.40 -7.59
N SER A 306 -26.39 -16.24 -8.15
CA SER A 306 -27.66 -15.94 -8.85
C SER A 306 -27.90 -16.88 -10.03
N GLY A 307 -26.87 -17.08 -10.88
CA GLY A 307 -26.95 -18.03 -12.00
C GLY A 307 -27.23 -19.48 -11.60
N LEU A 308 -26.96 -19.83 -10.34
CA LEU A 308 -27.18 -21.17 -9.77
C LEU A 308 -28.40 -21.24 -8.84
N GLY A 309 -29.09 -20.13 -8.59
CA GLY A 309 -30.30 -20.07 -7.75
C GLY A 309 -30.03 -20.02 -6.24
N TYR A 310 -28.85 -19.59 -5.82
CA TYR A 310 -28.49 -19.41 -4.40
C TYR A 310 -28.97 -18.07 -3.81
N THR A 311 -29.52 -17.16 -4.62
CA THR A 311 -29.99 -15.83 -4.19
C THR A 311 -31.46 -15.57 -4.52
N PRO A 312 -32.39 -16.48 -4.14
CA PRO A 312 -33.78 -16.41 -4.58
C PRO A 312 -34.51 -15.12 -4.16
N PHE A 313 -34.16 -14.49 -3.03
CA PHE A 313 -34.73 -13.21 -2.62
C PHE A 313 -34.05 -12.01 -3.30
N LEU A 314 -32.72 -11.93 -3.28
CA LEU A 314 -31.98 -10.82 -3.87
C LEU A 314 -32.27 -10.71 -5.38
N ASP A 315 -32.53 -11.82 -6.07
CA ASP A 315 -32.92 -11.83 -7.49
C ASP A 315 -34.33 -11.28 -7.75
N THR A 316 -35.16 -11.10 -6.72
CA THR A 316 -36.45 -10.39 -6.84
C THR A 316 -36.32 -8.87 -6.76
N LEU A 317 -35.19 -8.38 -6.24
CA LEU A 317 -34.90 -6.96 -6.11
C LEU A 317 -34.52 -6.35 -7.47
N PRO A 318 -34.53 -5.01 -7.59
CA PRO A 318 -33.87 -4.35 -8.72
C PRO A 318 -32.43 -4.85 -8.86
N LYS A 319 -31.95 -4.96 -10.10
CA LYS A 319 -30.58 -5.37 -10.39
C LYS A 319 -29.60 -4.48 -9.58
N PRO A 320 -28.62 -5.05 -8.84
CA PRO A 320 -27.70 -4.25 -8.08
C PRO A 320 -26.86 -3.34 -8.98
N GLU A 321 -26.58 -2.15 -8.49
CA GLU A 321 -25.47 -1.34 -8.97
C GLU A 321 -24.14 -2.03 -8.60
N ILE A 322 -23.08 -1.76 -9.34
CA ILE A 322 -21.72 -2.18 -8.97
C ILE A 322 -21.14 -1.05 -8.13
N ALA A 323 -20.67 -1.36 -6.93
CA ALA A 323 -19.92 -0.43 -6.10
C ALA A 323 -18.44 -0.82 -6.05
N MET A 324 -17.57 0.16 -5.79
CA MET A 324 -16.15 -0.04 -5.58
C MET A 324 -15.78 0.13 -4.09
N SER A 325 -15.11 -0.86 -3.54
CA SER A 325 -14.49 -0.84 -2.21
C SER A 325 -13.34 0.17 -2.13
N ALA A 326 -13.02 0.64 -0.92
CA ALA A 326 -11.76 1.33 -0.64
C ALA A 326 -10.60 0.32 -0.53
N TYR A 327 -9.39 0.78 -0.84
CA TYR A 327 -8.16 0.00 -0.67
C TYR A 327 -7.51 0.24 0.72
N PRO A 328 -6.93 -0.78 1.37
CA PRO A 328 -7.07 -2.20 1.03
C PRO A 328 -8.51 -2.67 1.29
N SER A 329 -9.02 -3.56 0.43
CA SER A 329 -10.38 -4.12 0.46
C SER A 329 -10.56 -5.12 1.61
N VAL A 330 -10.43 -4.63 2.85
CA VAL A 330 -10.62 -5.40 4.09
C VAL A 330 -11.68 -4.75 4.98
N THR A 331 -12.35 -5.57 5.80
CA THR A 331 -13.48 -5.17 6.64
C THR A 331 -13.29 -3.91 7.48
N PRO A 332 -12.24 -3.74 8.31
CA PRO A 332 -12.12 -2.52 9.13
C PRO A 332 -12.00 -1.25 8.30
N VAL A 333 -11.31 -1.32 7.16
CA VAL A 333 -11.10 -0.18 6.25
C VAL A 333 -12.40 0.20 5.58
N ASN A 334 -13.12 -0.78 5.03
CA ASN A 334 -14.33 -0.54 4.27
C ASN A 334 -15.54 -0.26 5.15
N MET A 335 -15.62 -0.86 6.34
CA MET A 335 -16.62 -0.50 7.35
C MET A 335 -16.41 0.94 7.86
N ALA A 336 -15.15 1.36 8.07
CA ALA A 336 -14.87 2.75 8.44
C ALA A 336 -15.23 3.72 7.30
N ALA A 337 -14.86 3.39 6.06
CA ALA A 337 -15.15 4.23 4.90
C ALA A 337 -16.66 4.32 4.62
N SER A 338 -17.40 3.21 4.70
CA SER A 338 -18.85 3.21 4.48
C SER A 338 -19.61 4.00 5.54
N LEU A 339 -19.21 3.88 6.81
CA LEU A 339 -19.91 4.52 7.92
C LEU A 339 -19.47 5.95 8.19
N SER A 340 -18.32 6.40 7.69
CA SER A 340 -17.88 7.81 7.79
C SER A 340 -18.11 8.63 6.53
N GLY A 341 -18.24 7.98 5.37
CA GLY A 341 -18.31 8.67 4.08
C GLY A 341 -16.96 9.18 3.58
N GLU A 342 -15.86 8.85 4.26
CA GLU A 342 -14.52 9.34 3.98
C GLU A 342 -13.58 8.19 3.63
N LEU A 343 -12.63 8.44 2.72
CA LEU A 343 -11.62 7.46 2.33
C LEU A 343 -10.64 7.13 3.48
N PRO A 344 -9.92 6.00 3.42
CA PRO A 344 -9.09 5.53 4.54
C PRO A 344 -7.95 6.47 4.96
N ASP A 345 -7.40 7.23 4.03
CA ASP A 345 -6.37 8.25 4.28
C ASP A 345 -6.91 9.42 5.12
N VAL A 346 -8.19 9.76 4.93
CA VAL A 346 -8.92 10.80 5.68
C VAL A 346 -9.44 10.26 7.01
N ASN A 347 -10.19 9.14 6.98
CA ASN A 347 -10.82 8.58 8.17
C ASN A 347 -9.81 7.94 9.14
N GLY A 348 -8.61 7.59 8.66
CA GLY A 348 -7.48 7.10 9.45
C GLY A 348 -7.43 5.58 9.64
N VAL A 349 -8.40 4.82 9.15
CA VAL A 349 -8.45 3.35 9.22
C VAL A 349 -8.07 2.77 7.86
N TYR A 350 -6.76 2.64 7.60
CA TYR A 350 -6.21 2.18 6.32
C TYR A 350 -5.56 0.78 6.38
N ARG A 351 -5.71 0.06 7.49
CA ARG A 351 -5.24 -1.32 7.65
C ARG A 351 -5.95 -2.03 8.81
N ARG A 352 -5.82 -3.36 8.86
CA ARG A 352 -6.26 -4.16 10.01
C ARG A 352 -5.57 -3.68 11.30
N GLY A 353 -6.31 -3.75 12.42
CA GLY A 353 -5.80 -3.39 13.75
C GLY A 353 -5.98 -1.92 14.15
N ILE A 354 -6.34 -1.03 13.21
CA ILE A 354 -6.81 0.33 13.56
C ILE A 354 -8.32 0.27 13.75
N ARG A 355 -8.80 0.66 14.93
CA ARG A 355 -10.23 0.60 15.29
C ARG A 355 -10.88 1.96 15.46
N GLN A 356 -10.09 2.96 15.84
CA GLN A 356 -10.58 4.31 16.09
C GLN A 356 -10.47 5.16 14.83
N LEU A 357 -11.57 5.77 14.43
CA LEU A 357 -11.63 6.72 13.32
C LEU A 357 -11.21 8.12 13.77
N LYS A 358 -10.70 8.93 12.83
CA LYS A 358 -10.38 10.35 13.02
C LYS A 358 -11.58 11.27 12.79
N VAL A 359 -12.62 10.75 12.16
CA VAL A 359 -13.84 11.46 11.76
C VAL A 359 -15.06 10.74 12.34
N PRO A 360 -16.16 11.45 12.61
CA PRO A 360 -17.39 10.83 13.12
C PRO A 360 -18.05 9.92 12.08
N THR A 361 -18.84 8.96 12.54
CA THR A 361 -19.66 8.11 11.67
C THR A 361 -21.09 8.63 11.52
N ILE A 362 -21.89 7.95 10.68
CA ILE A 362 -23.33 8.16 10.55
C ILE A 362 -24.09 7.99 11.89
N PHE A 363 -23.54 7.24 12.85
CA PHE A 363 -24.14 7.12 14.19
C PHE A 363 -24.01 8.43 14.99
N ALA A 364 -22.89 9.13 14.88
CA ALA A 364 -22.76 10.47 15.45
C ALA A 364 -23.78 11.43 14.84
N TYR A 365 -23.93 11.40 13.51
CA TYR A 365 -24.92 12.20 12.80
C TYR A 365 -26.35 11.92 13.28
N SER A 366 -26.73 10.64 13.36
CA SER A 366 -28.04 10.21 13.86
C SER A 366 -28.30 10.76 15.27
N ASN A 367 -27.34 10.64 16.18
CA ASN A 367 -27.45 11.17 17.54
C ASN A 367 -27.63 12.69 17.57
N GLU A 368 -26.88 13.43 16.74
CA GLU A 368 -27.01 14.89 16.62
C GLU A 368 -28.39 15.33 16.11
N GLN A 369 -29.00 14.54 15.23
CA GLN A 369 -30.37 14.76 14.74
C GLN A 369 -31.46 14.27 15.71
N GLY A 370 -31.09 13.70 16.86
CA GLY A 370 -32.04 13.12 17.81
C GLY A 370 -32.77 11.88 17.26
N LYS A 371 -32.13 11.16 16.32
CA LYS A 371 -32.64 9.97 15.64
C LYS A 371 -32.17 8.70 16.36
N SER A 372 -33.04 7.71 16.52
CA SER A 372 -32.67 6.45 17.17
C SER A 372 -31.84 5.59 16.22
N SER A 373 -30.68 5.10 16.69
CA SER A 373 -29.80 4.26 15.89
C SER A 373 -29.30 3.04 16.67
N SER A 374 -29.22 1.90 15.99
CA SER A 374 -28.69 0.65 16.54
C SER A 374 -27.74 -0.03 15.54
N ALA A 375 -26.72 -0.71 16.05
CA ALA A 375 -25.79 -1.52 15.27
C ALA A 375 -25.76 -2.95 15.82
N VAL A 376 -26.12 -3.93 14.99
CA VAL A 376 -26.08 -5.36 15.29
C VAL A 376 -24.87 -5.96 14.58
N ILE A 377 -23.91 -6.44 15.37
CA ILE A 377 -22.64 -6.96 14.86
C ILE A 377 -22.29 -8.30 15.53
N GLY A 378 -21.22 -8.93 15.06
CA GLY A 378 -20.69 -10.18 15.66
C GLY A 378 -20.23 -10.00 17.11
N PRO A 379 -19.55 -11.00 17.71
CA PRO A 379 -19.27 -11.02 19.14
C PRO A 379 -18.28 -9.94 19.60
N ILE A 380 -17.55 -9.35 18.65
CA ILE A 380 -16.54 -8.31 18.87
C ILE A 380 -16.62 -7.30 17.73
N GLY A 381 -16.48 -6.01 18.07
CA GLY A 381 -16.58 -4.92 17.11
C GLY A 381 -15.33 -4.73 16.27
N THR A 382 -15.50 -4.50 14.97
CA THR A 382 -14.42 -4.28 14.01
C THR A 382 -13.78 -2.89 14.19
N ILE A 383 -14.62 -1.87 14.34
CA ILE A 383 -14.24 -0.46 14.59
C ILE A 383 -14.98 0.07 15.83
N GLU A 384 -14.52 1.20 16.36
CA GLU A 384 -15.21 1.92 17.42
C GLU A 384 -16.34 2.77 16.82
N LEU A 385 -17.52 2.69 17.44
CA LEU A 385 -18.71 3.46 17.07
C LEU A 385 -19.08 4.39 18.24
N GLU A 386 -19.78 5.47 17.94
CA GLU A 386 -20.26 6.44 18.94
C GLU A 386 -21.42 5.89 19.79
N ILE A 387 -21.93 4.72 19.44
CA ILE A 387 -22.95 3.98 20.18
C ILE A 387 -22.39 2.65 20.70
N GLY A 388 -23.05 2.09 21.73
CA GLY A 388 -22.78 0.71 22.16
C GLY A 388 -23.42 -0.29 21.20
N PRO A 389 -22.65 -1.11 20.45
CA PRO A 389 -23.23 -2.10 19.56
C PRO A 389 -23.93 -3.21 20.31
N ILE A 390 -24.90 -3.84 19.66
CA ILE A 390 -25.53 -5.08 20.08
C ILE A 390 -24.69 -6.22 19.53
N TYR A 391 -23.99 -6.90 20.43
CA TYR A 391 -23.11 -8.02 20.10
C TYR A 391 -23.90 -9.33 20.05
N SER A 392 -23.85 -10.02 18.91
CA SER A 392 -24.35 -11.38 18.76
C SER A 392 -23.26 -12.40 19.02
N VAL A 393 -23.56 -13.42 19.81
CA VAL A 393 -22.69 -14.58 20.09
C VAL A 393 -23.40 -15.81 19.55
N ASP A 394 -22.64 -16.81 19.10
CA ASP A 394 -23.17 -18.09 18.61
C ASP A 394 -23.81 -18.84 19.79
N ARG A 395 -25.15 -18.80 19.88
CA ARG A 395 -25.89 -19.41 21.00
C ARG A 395 -26.19 -20.89 20.77
N ASN A 396 -26.23 -21.32 19.51
CA ASN A 396 -26.64 -22.67 19.12
C ASN A 396 -25.43 -23.60 18.82
N GLU A 397 -24.21 -23.04 18.86
CA GLU A 397 -22.92 -23.69 18.59
C GLU A 397 -22.81 -24.27 17.17
N ASP A 398 -23.48 -23.64 16.19
CA ASP A 398 -23.44 -24.06 14.79
C ASP A 398 -22.28 -23.44 13.98
N GLY A 399 -21.49 -22.56 14.60
CA GLY A 399 -20.36 -21.88 13.99
C GLY A 399 -20.70 -20.58 13.27
N SER A 400 -21.97 -20.19 13.22
CA SER A 400 -22.46 -18.91 12.70
C SER A 400 -22.82 -17.96 13.83
N THR A 401 -22.89 -16.68 13.50
CA THR A 401 -23.59 -15.70 14.33
C THR A 401 -24.61 -14.90 13.52
N ASP A 402 -24.81 -15.20 12.24
CA ASP A 402 -25.67 -14.43 11.35
C ASP A 402 -27.16 -14.68 11.65
N ASP A 403 -27.52 -15.89 12.13
CA ASP A 403 -28.85 -16.20 12.65
C ASP A 403 -29.17 -15.39 13.93
N ASP A 404 -28.25 -15.36 14.90
CA ASP A 404 -28.38 -14.59 16.14
C ASP A 404 -28.46 -13.08 15.87
N LYS A 405 -27.68 -12.57 14.89
CA LYS A 405 -27.80 -11.18 14.41
C LYS A 405 -29.18 -10.91 13.81
N THR A 406 -29.71 -11.84 13.03
CA THR A 406 -31.04 -11.70 12.43
C THR A 406 -32.12 -11.61 13.49
N VAL A 407 -32.06 -12.46 14.52
CA VAL A 407 -32.99 -12.40 15.66
C VAL A 407 -32.91 -11.06 16.39
N ASN A 408 -31.70 -10.61 16.76
CA ASN A 408 -31.53 -9.32 17.44
C ASN A 408 -32.01 -8.14 16.56
N ALA A 409 -31.74 -8.17 15.26
CA ALA A 409 -32.22 -7.16 14.33
C ALA A 409 -33.75 -7.14 14.26
N LEU A 410 -34.43 -8.29 14.18
CA LEU A 410 -35.89 -8.36 14.16
C LEU A 410 -36.53 -7.78 15.44
N GLU A 411 -35.92 -7.97 16.62
CA GLU A 411 -36.36 -7.35 17.86
C GLU A 411 -36.30 -5.81 17.78
N ILE A 412 -35.20 -5.27 17.25
CA ILE A 412 -35.02 -3.81 17.07
C ILE A 412 -36.00 -3.24 16.05
N ILE A 413 -36.27 -3.98 14.96
CA ILE A 413 -37.25 -3.61 13.95
C ILE A 413 -38.65 -3.51 14.58
N ALA A 414 -39.02 -4.45 15.45
CA ALA A 414 -40.30 -4.45 16.14
C ALA A 414 -40.46 -3.26 17.11
N ASP A 415 -39.36 -2.80 17.72
CA ASP A 415 -39.34 -1.64 18.61
C ASP A 415 -39.38 -0.29 17.86
N GLY A 416 -39.04 -0.28 16.57
CA GLY A 416 -39.04 0.90 15.70
C GLY A 416 -37.79 1.78 15.87
N HIS A 417 -36.98 1.88 14.82
CA HIS A 417 -35.73 2.66 14.81
C HIS A 417 -35.61 3.52 13.55
N ASP A 418 -34.99 4.70 13.65
CA ASP A 418 -34.71 5.55 12.48
C ASP A 418 -33.53 4.99 11.66
N PHE A 419 -32.54 4.38 12.31
CA PHE A 419 -31.37 3.78 11.66
C PHE A 419 -31.01 2.42 12.28
N LEU A 420 -30.96 1.38 11.46
CA LEU A 420 -30.46 0.07 11.87
C LEU A 420 -29.33 -0.37 10.94
N TYR A 421 -28.20 -0.72 11.52
CA TYR A 421 -27.06 -1.32 10.83
C TYR A 421 -26.90 -2.79 11.23
N VAL A 422 -26.78 -3.70 10.26
CA VAL A 422 -26.56 -5.14 10.48
C VAL A 422 -25.34 -5.61 9.68
N HIS A 423 -24.43 -6.33 10.33
CA HIS A 423 -23.20 -6.85 9.70
C HIS A 423 -23.15 -8.38 9.73
N PHE A 424 -23.37 -9.01 8.59
CA PHE A 424 -23.26 -10.46 8.39
C PHE A 424 -21.86 -10.88 7.94
N LYS A 425 -21.36 -12.04 8.38
CA LYS A 425 -19.94 -12.44 8.23
C LYS A 425 -19.71 -13.80 7.60
N ASP A 426 -20.75 -14.61 7.43
CA ASP A 426 -20.57 -16.01 7.07
C ASP A 426 -20.02 -16.19 5.65
N VAL A 427 -20.33 -15.29 4.72
CA VAL A 427 -19.79 -15.34 3.34
C VAL A 427 -18.27 -15.18 3.36
N ASP A 428 -17.74 -14.16 4.04
CA ASP A 428 -16.30 -13.98 4.20
C ASP A 428 -15.64 -15.17 4.92
N SER A 429 -16.22 -15.60 6.04
CA SER A 429 -15.66 -16.68 6.86
C SER A 429 -15.56 -18.00 6.09
N THR A 430 -16.63 -18.38 5.40
CA THR A 430 -16.66 -19.60 4.57
C THR A 430 -15.82 -19.44 3.31
N GLY A 431 -15.79 -18.26 2.69
CA GLY A 431 -14.94 -17.96 1.54
C GLY A 431 -13.46 -18.14 1.86
N HIS A 432 -13.01 -17.66 3.01
CA HIS A 432 -11.63 -17.87 3.46
C HIS A 432 -11.27 -19.35 3.64
N GLU A 433 -12.20 -20.14 4.18
CA GLU A 433 -11.97 -21.58 4.44
C GLU A 433 -12.02 -22.43 3.16
N TYR A 434 -12.96 -22.14 2.25
CA TYR A 434 -13.29 -23.05 1.15
C TYR A 434 -13.01 -22.49 -0.25
N GLY A 435 -12.95 -21.17 -0.41
CA GLY A 435 -12.82 -20.48 -1.70
C GLY A 435 -14.05 -19.64 -2.05
N ASP A 436 -13.83 -18.57 -2.81
CA ASP A 436 -14.84 -17.56 -3.17
C ASP A 436 -16.10 -18.13 -3.84
N LEU A 437 -15.96 -19.19 -4.65
CA LEU A 437 -17.05 -19.84 -5.41
C LEU A 437 -17.33 -21.30 -4.98
N HIS A 438 -16.81 -21.75 -3.84
CA HIS A 438 -17.05 -23.10 -3.34
C HIS A 438 -18.50 -23.29 -2.88
N GLU A 439 -19.05 -24.50 -2.98
CA GLU A 439 -20.45 -24.81 -2.61
C GLU A 439 -20.80 -24.32 -1.21
N ASN A 440 -19.94 -24.56 -0.20
CA ASN A 440 -20.12 -24.04 1.16
C ASN A 440 -20.26 -22.51 1.23
N THR A 441 -19.51 -21.77 0.41
CA THR A 441 -19.61 -20.31 0.32
C THR A 441 -20.91 -19.89 -0.37
N LEU A 442 -21.35 -20.65 -1.39
CA LEU A 442 -22.66 -20.42 -2.01
C LEU A 442 -23.81 -20.68 -1.02
N GLU A 443 -23.69 -21.72 -0.18
CA GLU A 443 -24.66 -22.00 0.88
C GLU A 443 -24.68 -20.87 1.94
N ALA A 444 -23.54 -20.28 2.28
CA ALA A 444 -23.48 -19.09 3.14
C ALA A 444 -24.13 -17.86 2.48
N ILE A 445 -23.97 -17.69 1.15
CA ILE A 445 -24.68 -16.65 0.39
C ILE A 445 -26.20 -16.89 0.47
N ARG A 446 -26.66 -18.15 0.32
CA ARG A 446 -28.07 -18.51 0.44
C ARG A 446 -28.63 -18.28 1.84
N GLY A 447 -27.87 -18.61 2.88
CA GLY A 447 -28.25 -18.30 4.26
C GLY A 447 -28.43 -16.80 4.47
N ASN A 448 -27.49 -15.99 3.98
CA ASN A 448 -27.60 -14.54 4.03
C ASN A 448 -28.77 -13.98 3.20
N ASP A 449 -29.05 -14.54 2.03
CA ASP A 449 -30.25 -14.21 1.23
C ASP A 449 -31.55 -14.41 2.04
N GLU A 450 -31.66 -15.54 2.75
CA GLU A 450 -32.80 -15.86 3.63
C GLU A 450 -32.90 -14.91 4.84
N TYR A 451 -31.77 -14.53 5.46
CA TYR A 451 -31.74 -13.55 6.56
C TYR A 451 -32.13 -12.15 6.10
N ILE A 452 -31.58 -11.70 4.97
CA ILE A 452 -31.90 -10.41 4.35
C ILE A 452 -33.39 -10.37 4.02
N GLN A 453 -33.96 -11.44 3.44
CA GLN A 453 -35.39 -11.50 3.17
C GLN A 453 -36.23 -11.26 4.43
N GLN A 454 -35.87 -11.88 5.56
CA GLN A 454 -36.58 -11.72 6.82
C GLN A 454 -36.53 -10.28 7.32
N LEU A 455 -35.35 -9.64 7.28
CA LEU A 455 -35.19 -8.26 7.74
C LEU A 455 -35.97 -7.28 6.83
N VAL A 456 -35.81 -7.41 5.51
CA VAL A 456 -36.48 -6.53 4.54
C VAL A 456 -37.99 -6.68 4.59
N SER A 457 -38.52 -7.90 4.77
CA SER A 457 -39.96 -8.15 4.85
C SER A 457 -40.62 -7.55 6.10
N ASN A 458 -39.84 -7.24 7.14
CA ASN A 458 -40.32 -6.63 8.38
C ASN A 458 -39.96 -5.13 8.48
N TRP A 459 -39.15 -4.60 7.56
CA TRP A 459 -38.73 -3.21 7.58
C TRP A 459 -39.71 -2.30 6.84
N GLN A 460 -40.04 -1.15 7.44
CA GLN A 460 -40.82 -0.08 6.78
C GLN A 460 -39.94 1.15 6.59
N GLY A 461 -39.48 1.37 5.37
CA GLY A 461 -38.61 2.49 5.04
C GLY A 461 -37.63 2.16 3.93
N ARG A 462 -36.48 2.83 3.95
CA ARG A 462 -35.40 2.60 3.00
C ARG A 462 -34.55 1.40 3.42
N VAL A 463 -34.09 0.65 2.44
CA VAL A 463 -33.15 -0.47 2.60
C VAL A 463 -31.93 -0.21 1.73
N LEU A 464 -30.76 -0.37 2.33
CA LEU A 464 -29.47 -0.37 1.67
C LEU A 464 -28.78 -1.71 1.97
N ILE A 465 -28.48 -2.48 0.93
CA ILE A 465 -27.70 -3.73 1.05
C ILE A 465 -26.40 -3.52 0.26
N TYR A 466 -25.27 -3.76 0.91
CA TYR A 466 -23.95 -3.62 0.27
C TYR A 466 -22.99 -4.67 0.80
N SER A 467 -21.85 -4.80 0.12
CA SER A 467 -20.69 -5.52 0.63
C SER A 467 -19.47 -4.61 0.67
N ASP A 468 -18.63 -4.84 1.66
CA ASP A 468 -17.42 -4.09 1.95
C ASP A 468 -16.24 -4.49 1.06
N HIS A 469 -16.17 -5.76 0.65
CA HIS A 469 -15.25 -6.29 -0.35
C HIS A 469 -15.75 -7.60 -0.93
N GLY A 470 -15.17 -8.01 -2.06
CA GLY A 470 -15.27 -9.38 -2.54
C GLY A 470 -14.03 -10.21 -2.19
N MET A 471 -13.92 -11.37 -2.81
CA MET A 471 -12.86 -12.34 -2.56
C MET A 471 -12.35 -12.99 -3.84
N TYR A 472 -11.03 -13.18 -3.95
CA TYR A 472 -10.42 -13.97 -5.03
C TYR A 472 -10.00 -15.36 -4.54
N ALA A 473 -9.99 -16.33 -5.44
CA ALA A 473 -9.55 -17.68 -5.15
C ALA A 473 -8.03 -17.76 -4.86
N THR A 474 -7.66 -18.63 -3.92
CA THR A 474 -6.29 -19.05 -3.65
C THR A 474 -6.16 -20.58 -3.78
N LYS A 475 -4.99 -21.14 -3.48
CA LYS A 475 -4.78 -22.60 -3.52
C LYS A 475 -5.57 -23.37 -2.46
N THR A 476 -5.89 -22.74 -1.33
CA THR A 476 -6.43 -23.42 -0.14
C THR A 476 -7.74 -22.80 0.37
N GLY A 477 -8.32 -21.86 -0.36
CA GLY A 477 -9.49 -21.10 0.07
C GLY A 477 -9.61 -19.82 -0.74
N GLY A 478 -10.10 -18.75 -0.14
CA GLY A 478 -10.15 -17.41 -0.73
C GLY A 478 -9.41 -16.38 0.10
N ASP A 479 -9.05 -15.27 -0.53
CA ASP A 479 -8.42 -14.12 0.13
C ASP A 479 -8.88 -12.81 -0.50
N HIS A 480 -8.58 -11.69 0.15
CA HIS A 480 -9.03 -10.36 -0.25
C HIS A 480 -8.00 -9.30 0.20
N GLY A 481 -8.32 -8.01 0.02
CA GLY A 481 -7.42 -6.90 0.36
C GLY A 481 -6.47 -6.46 -0.76
N ALA A 482 -6.46 -7.17 -1.89
CA ALA A 482 -5.69 -6.83 -3.08
C ALA A 482 -6.48 -5.91 -4.01
N LEU A 483 -5.79 -5.08 -4.80
CA LEU A 483 -6.42 -4.29 -5.87
C LEU A 483 -6.71 -5.17 -7.09
N VAL A 484 -7.64 -6.10 -6.94
CA VAL A 484 -8.12 -7.00 -8.01
C VAL A 484 -9.63 -6.92 -8.15
N THR A 485 -10.14 -7.19 -9.35
CA THR A 485 -11.56 -7.04 -9.67
C THR A 485 -12.46 -7.85 -8.74
N GLU A 486 -12.04 -9.05 -8.35
CA GLU A 486 -12.81 -9.95 -7.50
C GLU A 486 -12.93 -9.43 -6.06
N SER A 487 -11.97 -8.60 -5.62
CA SER A 487 -11.98 -8.03 -4.27
C SER A 487 -12.55 -6.62 -4.20
N MET A 488 -12.38 -5.84 -5.26
CA MET A 488 -12.70 -4.40 -5.25
C MET A 488 -14.13 -4.07 -5.66
N PHE A 489 -14.83 -4.95 -6.39
CA PHE A 489 -16.16 -4.63 -6.90
C PHE A 489 -17.25 -5.50 -6.25
N THR A 490 -18.23 -4.84 -5.65
CA THR A 490 -19.29 -5.45 -4.84
C THR A 490 -20.69 -5.09 -5.35
N PRO A 491 -21.72 -5.89 -5.04
CA PRO A 491 -23.09 -5.52 -5.35
C PRO A 491 -23.62 -4.46 -4.37
N TYR A 492 -24.46 -3.57 -4.87
CA TYR A 492 -25.05 -2.47 -4.10
C TYR A 492 -26.54 -2.31 -4.46
N TRP A 493 -27.41 -2.41 -3.47
CA TRP A 493 -28.85 -2.20 -3.61
C TRP A 493 -29.31 -1.05 -2.73
N LEU A 494 -30.14 -0.17 -3.29
CA LEU A 494 -30.83 0.90 -2.57
C LEU A 494 -32.27 0.98 -3.06
N PHE A 495 -33.24 0.79 -2.16
CA PHE A 495 -34.66 0.80 -2.51
C PHE A 495 -35.52 1.12 -1.29
N ASP A 496 -36.77 1.46 -1.51
CA ASP A 496 -37.76 1.66 -0.44
C ASP A 496 -38.68 0.42 -0.37
N THR A 497 -39.07 0.00 0.82
CA THR A 497 -40.10 -1.03 0.99
C THR A 497 -41.49 -0.44 0.74
N ASP A 498 -42.35 -1.18 0.05
CA ASP A 498 -43.73 -0.77 -0.18
C ASP A 498 -44.49 -0.71 1.17
N LYS A 499 -45.33 0.32 1.35
CA LYS A 499 -46.17 0.52 2.54
C LYS A 499 -47.29 -0.50 2.69
#